data_AF-A0A9D2JUI3-F1
#
_entry.id   AF-A0A9D2JUI3-F1
#
_cell.length_a   1.000
_cell.length_b   1.000
_cell.length_c   1.000
_cell.angle_alpha   90.00
_cell.angle_beta   90.00
_cell.angle_gamma   90.00
#
_symmetry.space_group_name_H-M   'P 1'
#
loop_
_entity.id
_entity.type
_entity.pdbx_description
1 polymer ?
#
loop_
_entity_poly.entity_id
_entity_poly.type
_entity_poly.pdbx_seq_one_letter_code
_entity_poly.pdbx_strand_id
1 'polypeptide(L)'
;MSVTKKMIQQLQKEIHDTPQYKESIALAKIALLDYLACYSAGLQSAKRKGLLQASLEKAGSHLILLTPYRTSKEQSALLSGYLAHYHDLDGVQANFRGHPSAVIFSALLAVSDADDSFERLLAAYVQGVEFAGRIGLQCQPQHIKQGWHSTATIGSLAAAVAIGYFKTLPLTDILSYYR
;
A
#
# COMPACT_ATOMS: atom_id res chain seq x y z
N MET A 1 28.08 5.27 -1.59
CA MET A 1 26.68 5.08 -2.06
C MET A 1 25.73 5.36 -0.89
N SER A 2 24.73 6.24 -1.07
CA SER A 2 23.80 6.62 0.01
C SER A 2 22.93 5.45 0.48
N VAL A 3 22.40 5.54 1.71
CA VAL A 3 21.50 4.53 2.30
C VAL A 3 20.27 4.31 1.41
N THR A 4 19.68 5.39 0.87
CA THR A 4 18.54 5.33 -0.06
C THR A 4 18.85 4.50 -1.30
N LYS A 5 20.01 4.72 -1.93
CA LYS A 5 20.42 3.96 -3.13
C LYS A 5 20.63 2.47 -2.82
N LYS A 6 21.28 2.15 -1.70
CA LYS A 6 21.48 0.76 -1.25
C LYS A 6 20.14 0.04 -1.05
N MET A 7 19.19 0.72 -0.40
CA MET A 7 17.90 0.10 -0.08
C MET A 7 17.05 -0.14 -1.32
N ILE A 8 16.96 0.83 -2.24
CA ILE A 8 16.22 0.66 -3.50
C ILE A 8 16.84 -0.47 -4.34
N GLN A 9 18.18 -0.53 -4.46
CA GLN A 9 18.85 -1.62 -5.18
C GLN A 9 18.57 -3.00 -4.56
N GLN A 10 18.43 -3.09 -3.24
CA GLN A 10 18.10 -4.34 -2.57
C GLN A 10 16.65 -4.77 -2.81
N LEU A 11 15.72 -3.81 -2.86
CA LEU A 11 14.28 -4.05 -3.10
C LEU A 11 13.97 -4.30 -4.57
N GLN A 12 14.75 -3.73 -5.49
CA GLN A 12 14.63 -3.99 -6.93
C GLN A 12 15.28 -5.29 -7.38
N LYS A 13 16.10 -5.93 -6.54
CA LYS A 13 16.55 -7.30 -6.83
C LYS A 13 15.32 -8.20 -6.80
N GLU A 14 14.92 -8.67 -7.98
CA GLU A 14 13.86 -9.65 -8.09
C GLU A 14 14.34 -10.95 -7.42
N ILE A 15 13.75 -11.26 -6.27
CA ILE A 15 13.97 -12.54 -5.60
C ILE A 15 12.99 -13.51 -6.26
N HIS A 16 13.45 -14.20 -7.30
CA HIS A 16 12.62 -15.18 -7.99
C HIS A 16 12.76 -16.57 -7.38
N ASP A 17 11.63 -17.25 -7.29
CA ASP A 17 11.50 -18.72 -7.20
C ASP A 17 12.22 -19.41 -6.02
N THR A 18 12.48 -18.69 -4.93
CA THR A 18 12.90 -19.31 -3.66
C THR A 18 11.70 -19.80 -2.86
N PRO A 19 11.87 -20.77 -1.95
CA PRO A 19 10.81 -21.18 -1.03
C PRO A 19 10.23 -19.99 -0.23
N GLN A 20 11.09 -19.08 0.23
CA GLN A 20 10.70 -17.88 0.98
C GLN A 20 9.90 -16.90 0.12
N TYR A 21 10.22 -16.77 -1.17
CA TYR A 21 9.44 -15.95 -2.08
C TYR A 21 8.03 -16.54 -2.26
N LYS A 22 7.91 -17.85 -2.47
CA LYS A 22 6.61 -18.52 -2.61
C LYS A 22 5.74 -18.35 -1.37
N GLU A 23 6.34 -18.47 -0.18
CA GLU A 23 5.68 -18.21 1.08
C GLU A 23 5.21 -16.75 1.21
N SER A 24 6.07 -15.80 0.84
CA SER A 24 5.73 -14.36 0.86
C SER A 24 4.55 -14.04 -0.07
N ILE A 25 4.50 -14.65 -1.26
CA ILE A 25 3.38 -14.50 -2.18
C ILE A 25 2.10 -15.16 -1.63
N ALA A 26 2.19 -16.31 -0.96
CA ALA A 26 1.05 -16.92 -0.31
C ALA A 26 0.48 -16.03 0.80
N LEU A 27 1.34 -15.46 1.65
CA LEU A 27 0.94 -14.50 2.68
C LEU A 27 0.37 -13.21 2.07
N ALA A 28 0.92 -12.73 0.95
CA ALA A 28 0.38 -11.57 0.24
C ALA A 28 -1.05 -11.80 -0.26
N LYS A 29 -1.38 -13.02 -0.72
CA LYS A 29 -2.77 -13.37 -1.10
C LYS A 29 -3.72 -13.33 0.10
N ILE A 30 -3.28 -13.85 1.25
CA ILE A 30 -4.06 -13.79 2.49
C ILE A 30 -4.28 -12.34 2.91
N ALA A 31 -3.22 -11.51 2.88
CA ALA A 31 -3.30 -10.10 3.22
C ALA A 31 -4.22 -9.31 2.27
N LEU A 32 -4.25 -9.66 0.98
CA LEU A 32 -5.18 -9.06 0.02
C LEU A 32 -6.64 -9.42 0.35
N LEU A 33 -6.91 -10.68 0.71
CA LEU A 33 -8.26 -11.10 1.13
C LEU A 33 -8.71 -10.36 2.40
N ASP A 34 -7.82 -10.26 3.40
CA ASP A 34 -8.05 -9.50 4.63
C ASP A 34 -8.34 -8.02 4.34
N TYR A 35 -7.51 -7.39 3.51
CA TYR A 35 -7.71 -6.01 3.06
C TYR A 35 -9.07 -5.81 2.39
N LEU A 36 -9.47 -6.69 1.47
CA LEU A 36 -10.75 -6.59 0.77
C LEU A 36 -11.94 -6.79 1.72
N ALA A 37 -11.81 -7.67 2.72
CA ALA A 37 -12.82 -7.88 3.74
C ALA A 37 -13.01 -6.61 4.60
N CYS A 38 -11.91 -6.03 5.09
CA CYS A 38 -11.92 -4.80 5.88
C CYS A 38 -12.49 -3.62 5.06
N TYR A 39 -12.02 -3.45 3.82
CA TYR A 39 -12.54 -2.45 2.88
C TYR A 39 -14.05 -2.59 2.69
N SER A 40 -14.55 -3.80 2.46
CA SER A 40 -15.99 -4.05 2.27
C SER A 40 -16.80 -3.68 3.52
N ALA A 41 -16.33 -4.07 4.70
CA ALA A 41 -16.97 -3.72 5.98
C ALA A 41 -16.97 -2.20 6.25
N GLY A 42 -15.87 -1.52 5.90
CA GLY A 42 -15.75 -0.07 5.94
C GLY A 42 -16.73 0.60 4.97
N LEU A 43 -16.78 0.11 3.73
CA LEU A 43 -17.67 0.63 2.68
C LEU A 43 -19.13 0.56 3.08
N GLN A 44 -19.59 -0.57 3.64
CA GLN A 44 -20.96 -0.71 4.13
C GLN A 44 -21.29 0.29 5.24
N SER A 45 -20.33 0.59 6.11
CA SER A 45 -20.50 1.56 7.20
C SER A 45 -20.49 3.00 6.68
N ALA A 46 -19.58 3.33 5.76
CA ALA A 46 -19.51 4.63 5.13
C ALA A 46 -20.78 4.94 4.30
N LYS A 47 -21.32 3.96 3.56
CA LYS A 47 -22.60 4.08 2.82
C LYS A 47 -23.75 4.44 3.76
N ARG A 48 -23.89 3.71 4.87
CA ARG A 48 -24.94 3.96 5.89
C ARG A 48 -24.87 5.37 6.49
N LYS A 49 -23.68 5.96 6.55
CA LYS A 49 -23.44 7.30 7.09
C LYS A 49 -23.41 8.42 6.02
N GLY A 50 -23.61 8.11 4.74
CA GLY A 50 -23.58 9.10 3.64
C GLY A 50 -22.19 9.65 3.29
N LEU A 51 -21.11 9.07 3.83
CA LEU A 51 -19.74 9.63 3.74
C LEU A 51 -19.11 9.52 2.34
N LEU A 52 -19.56 8.54 1.54
CA LEU A 52 -19.07 8.37 0.17
C LEU A 52 -19.47 9.52 -0.73
N GLN A 53 -20.69 10.02 -0.59
CA GLN A 53 -21.23 11.05 -1.48
C GLN A 53 -20.55 12.41 -1.24
N ALA A 54 -20.19 12.71 0.01
CA ALA A 54 -19.44 13.91 0.37
C ALA A 54 -17.99 13.93 -0.13
N SER A 55 -17.44 12.77 -0.51
CA SER A 55 -16.02 12.63 -0.86
C SER A 55 -15.75 12.58 -2.37
N LEU A 56 -16.79 12.76 -3.20
CA LEU A 56 -16.77 12.57 -4.66
C LEU A 56 -16.66 13.88 -5.47
N GLU A 57 -16.00 14.90 -4.93
CA GLU A 57 -15.93 16.24 -5.56
C GLU A 57 -14.99 16.35 -6.79
N LYS A 58 -14.53 15.24 -7.39
CA LYS A 58 -13.65 15.29 -8.58
C LYS A 58 -14.05 14.32 -9.68
N ALA A 59 -14.20 14.87 -10.89
CA ALA A 59 -14.33 14.12 -12.13
C ALA A 59 -13.07 13.26 -12.38
N GLY A 60 -13.27 11.99 -12.67
CA GLY A 60 -12.22 11.06 -13.09
C GLY A 60 -12.83 9.78 -13.63
N SER A 61 -12.03 8.98 -14.33
CA SER A 61 -12.50 7.77 -15.01
C SER A 61 -12.22 6.48 -14.22
N HIS A 62 -11.50 6.53 -13.10
CA HIS A 62 -11.16 5.33 -12.34
C HIS A 62 -12.30 4.90 -11.42
N LEU A 63 -12.67 3.62 -11.47
CA LEU A 63 -13.78 3.06 -10.69
C LEU A 63 -13.36 2.88 -9.23
N ILE A 64 -14.19 3.34 -8.29
CA ILE A 64 -14.02 3.01 -6.87
C ILE A 64 -14.54 1.60 -6.66
N LEU A 65 -13.67 0.73 -6.15
CA LEU A 65 -13.91 -0.70 -5.98
C LEU A 65 -15.24 -0.98 -5.23
N LEU A 66 -16.05 -1.93 -5.74
CA LEU A 66 -17.37 -2.29 -5.19
C LEU A 66 -18.42 -1.15 -5.16
N THR A 67 -18.27 -0.13 -6.01
CA THR A 67 -19.23 0.97 -6.15
C THR A 67 -19.47 1.34 -7.61
N PRO A 68 -20.57 2.03 -7.94
CA PRO A 68 -20.78 2.58 -9.29
C PRO A 68 -20.04 3.91 -9.51
N TYR A 69 -19.32 4.43 -8.52
CA TYR A 69 -18.73 5.76 -8.56
C TYR A 69 -17.34 5.75 -9.18
N ARG A 70 -16.99 6.85 -9.86
CA ARG A 70 -15.68 7.06 -10.47
C ARG A 70 -15.03 8.34 -9.95
N THR A 71 -13.71 8.33 -9.89
CA THR A 71 -12.89 9.48 -9.48
C THR A 71 -11.47 9.36 -10.05
N SER A 72 -10.55 10.24 -9.66
CA SER A 72 -9.12 10.15 -9.98
C SER A 72 -8.45 8.96 -9.27
N LYS A 73 -7.33 8.43 -9.79
CA LYS A 73 -6.60 7.31 -9.15
C LYS A 73 -6.17 7.68 -7.70
N GLU A 74 -5.74 8.92 -7.48
CA GLU A 74 -5.30 9.43 -6.17
C GLU A 74 -6.43 9.44 -5.14
N GLN A 75 -7.60 9.95 -5.54
CA GLN A 75 -8.78 9.95 -4.67
C GLN A 75 -9.30 8.54 -4.41
N SER A 76 -9.20 7.64 -5.40
CA SER A 76 -9.54 6.22 -5.22
C SER A 76 -8.64 5.58 -4.16
N ALA A 77 -7.33 5.82 -4.22
CA ALA A 77 -6.38 5.32 -3.23
C ALA A 77 -6.67 5.87 -1.83
N LEU A 78 -6.93 7.18 -1.71
CA LEU A 78 -7.26 7.82 -0.43
C LEU A 78 -8.52 7.21 0.19
N LEU A 79 -9.60 7.12 -0.58
CA LEU A 79 -10.86 6.53 -0.14
C LEU A 79 -10.68 5.06 0.23
N SER A 80 -9.91 4.32 -0.54
CA SER A 80 -9.71 2.89 -0.29
C SER A 80 -8.90 2.65 0.97
N GLY A 81 -7.90 3.47 1.25
CA GLY A 81 -7.15 3.42 2.51
C GLY A 81 -8.04 3.75 3.70
N TYR A 82 -8.85 4.80 3.59
CA TYR A 82 -9.83 5.15 4.62
C TYR A 82 -10.82 4.01 4.91
N LEU A 83 -11.38 3.40 3.86
CA LEU A 83 -12.36 2.33 4.00
C LEU A 83 -11.74 1.05 4.56
N ALA A 84 -10.53 0.68 4.12
CA ALA A 84 -9.83 -0.48 4.62
C ALA A 84 -9.49 -0.35 6.11
N HIS A 85 -9.13 0.84 6.57
CA HIS A 85 -8.76 1.10 7.96
C HIS A 85 -9.93 1.58 8.84
N TYR A 86 -11.14 1.71 8.28
CA TYR A 86 -12.28 2.38 8.91
C TYR A 86 -12.65 1.83 10.30
N HIS A 87 -12.54 0.51 10.48
CA HIS A 87 -12.88 -0.19 11.72
C HIS A 87 -11.68 -0.62 12.56
N ASP A 88 -10.46 -0.30 12.10
CA ASP A 88 -9.22 -0.76 12.76
C ASP A 88 -9.12 -2.29 12.89
N LEU A 89 -9.60 -3.00 11.85
CA LEU A 89 -9.61 -4.48 11.77
C LEU A 89 -8.51 -5.03 10.85
N ASP A 90 -7.86 -4.17 10.09
CA ASP A 90 -6.90 -4.53 9.07
C ASP A 90 -5.54 -4.93 9.63
N GLY A 91 -4.87 -5.85 8.93
CA GLY A 91 -3.63 -6.47 9.40
C GLY A 91 -2.50 -5.49 9.79
N VAL A 92 -1.76 -5.87 10.84
CA VAL A 92 -0.63 -5.12 11.40
C VAL A 92 0.71 -5.79 11.11
N GLN A 93 1.79 -4.99 11.08
CA GLN A 93 3.16 -5.51 10.99
C GLN A 93 4.00 -5.01 12.17
N ALA A 94 4.62 -5.95 12.91
CA ALA A 94 5.20 -5.69 14.23
C ALA A 94 6.42 -4.74 14.24
N ASN A 95 7.28 -4.81 13.22
CA ASN A 95 8.47 -3.95 13.14
C ASN A 95 8.09 -2.53 12.71
N PHE A 96 7.17 -2.42 11.75
CA PHE A 96 6.56 -1.20 11.23
C PHE A 96 5.70 -0.51 12.30
N ARG A 97 5.04 -1.29 13.16
CA ARG A 97 4.07 -0.84 14.16
C ARG A 97 2.98 0.03 13.53
N GLY A 98 2.31 -0.51 12.52
CA GLY A 98 1.23 0.12 11.78
C GLY A 98 0.53 -0.87 10.86
N HIS A 99 -0.31 -0.34 9.97
CA HIS A 99 -1.21 -1.11 9.11
C HIS A 99 -0.80 -1.02 7.63
N PRO A 100 0.11 -1.88 7.15
CA PRO A 100 0.72 -1.70 5.82
C PRO A 100 -0.25 -2.03 4.69
N SER A 101 -1.15 -3.01 4.89
CA SER A 101 -2.09 -3.47 3.87
C SER A 101 -3.06 -2.38 3.44
N ALA A 102 -3.64 -1.65 4.38
CA ALA A 102 -4.56 -0.55 4.09
C ALA A 102 -3.93 0.53 3.20
N VAL A 103 -2.63 0.79 3.35
CA VAL A 103 -1.93 1.81 2.57
C VAL A 103 -1.46 1.26 1.23
N ILE A 104 -0.74 0.14 1.24
CA ILE A 104 -0.05 -0.38 0.06
C ILE A 104 -1.05 -0.93 -0.97
N PHE A 105 -2.04 -1.73 -0.57
CA PHE A 105 -3.02 -2.26 -1.54
C PHE A 105 -3.90 -1.16 -2.12
N SER A 106 -4.31 -0.18 -1.31
CA SER A 106 -5.08 0.97 -1.81
C SER A 106 -4.33 1.73 -2.89
N ALA A 107 -3.02 1.93 -2.71
CA ALA A 107 -2.18 2.61 -3.68
C ALA A 107 -1.95 1.75 -4.94
N LEU A 108 -1.63 0.46 -4.77
CA LEU A 108 -1.41 -0.47 -5.89
C LEU A 108 -2.66 -0.62 -6.75
N LEU A 109 -3.80 -0.96 -6.15
CA LEU A 109 -5.05 -1.19 -6.87
C LEU A 109 -5.52 0.06 -7.62
N ALA A 110 -5.26 1.26 -7.09
CA ALA A 110 -5.59 2.51 -7.76
C ALA A 110 -4.76 2.73 -9.05
N VAL A 111 -3.51 2.26 -9.08
CA VAL A 111 -2.62 2.42 -10.26
C VAL A 111 -2.61 1.20 -11.19
N SER A 112 -3.21 0.08 -10.78
CA SER A 112 -3.34 -1.13 -11.60
C SER A 112 -4.39 -0.97 -12.69
N ASP A 113 -4.10 -1.57 -13.85
CA ASP A 113 -5.00 -1.67 -15.00
C ASP A 113 -5.34 -3.16 -15.26
N ALA A 114 -6.36 -3.46 -16.07
CA ALA A 114 -6.92 -4.82 -16.19
C ALA A 114 -5.93 -5.87 -16.74
N ASP A 115 -4.98 -5.44 -17.57
CA ASP A 115 -3.96 -6.29 -18.19
C ASP A 115 -2.69 -6.44 -17.34
N ASP A 116 -2.62 -5.77 -16.17
CA ASP A 116 -1.45 -5.86 -15.30
C ASP A 116 -1.33 -7.26 -14.66
N SER A 117 -0.10 -7.75 -14.52
CA SER A 117 0.17 -9.05 -13.90
C SER A 117 -0.21 -9.04 -12.41
N PHE A 118 -1.15 -9.91 -12.04
CA PHE A 118 -1.53 -10.13 -10.64
C PHE A 118 -0.35 -10.61 -9.78
N GLU A 119 0.53 -11.45 -10.34
CA GLU A 119 1.74 -11.88 -9.65
C GLU A 119 2.68 -10.70 -9.38
N ARG A 120 2.83 -9.78 -10.35
CA ARG A 120 3.64 -8.58 -10.17
C ARG A 120 3.06 -7.66 -9.10
N LEU A 121 1.74 -7.54 -9.01
CA LEU A 121 1.05 -6.78 -7.96
C LEU A 121 1.36 -7.35 -6.57
N LEU A 122 1.27 -8.68 -6.41
CA LEU A 122 1.60 -9.34 -5.14
C LEU A 122 3.08 -9.18 -4.78
N ALA A 123 3.98 -9.32 -5.76
CA ALA A 123 5.41 -9.09 -5.54
C ALA A 123 5.69 -7.63 -5.13
N ALA A 124 5.02 -6.65 -5.75
CA ALA A 124 5.13 -5.24 -5.38
C ALA A 124 4.66 -4.97 -3.94
N TYR A 125 3.56 -5.61 -3.54
CA TYR A 125 3.08 -5.55 -2.16
C TYR A 125 4.13 -6.07 -1.17
N VAL A 126 4.73 -7.24 -1.45
CA VAL A 126 5.80 -7.80 -0.63
C VAL A 126 6.98 -6.84 -0.48
N GLN A 127 7.41 -6.18 -1.57
CA GLN A 127 8.48 -5.18 -1.52
C GLN A 127 8.13 -3.97 -0.65
N GLY A 128 6.88 -3.50 -0.72
CA GLY A 128 6.39 -2.42 0.14
C GLY A 128 6.39 -2.81 1.63
N VAL A 129 5.91 -4.00 1.96
CA VAL A 129 5.89 -4.52 3.34
C VAL A 129 7.32 -4.70 3.87
N GLU A 130 8.22 -5.25 3.07
CA GLU A 130 9.63 -5.43 3.43
C GLU A 130 10.31 -4.07 3.70
N PHE A 131 10.06 -3.07 2.85
CA PHE A 131 10.50 -1.70 3.07
C PHE A 131 9.98 -1.16 4.42
N ALA A 132 8.67 -1.29 4.67
CA ALA A 132 8.04 -0.78 5.89
C ALA A 132 8.62 -1.45 7.14
N GLY A 133 8.81 -2.76 7.09
CA GLY A 133 9.42 -3.54 8.17
C GLY A 133 10.87 -3.12 8.45
N ARG A 134 11.68 -2.90 7.40
CA ARG A 134 13.07 -2.44 7.53
C ARG A 134 13.17 -1.05 8.12
N ILE A 135 12.38 -0.09 7.64
CA ILE A 135 12.34 1.25 8.21
C ILE A 135 11.86 1.20 9.67
N GLY A 136 10.84 0.39 9.95
CA GLY A 136 10.35 0.13 11.31
C GLY A 136 11.45 -0.33 12.26
N LEU A 137 12.25 -1.34 11.86
CA LEU A 137 13.40 -1.82 12.65
C LEU A 137 14.43 -0.73 12.98
N GLN A 138 14.54 0.32 12.17
CA GLN A 138 15.52 1.39 12.39
C GLN A 138 14.99 2.54 13.27
N CYS A 139 13.69 2.82 13.24
CA CYS A 139 13.12 3.99 13.91
C CYS A 139 12.24 3.68 15.13
N GLN A 140 11.79 2.43 15.28
CA GLN A 140 10.96 2.02 16.41
C GLN A 140 11.83 1.59 17.61
N PRO A 141 11.38 1.86 18.85
CA PRO A 141 10.08 2.44 19.24
C PRO A 141 10.04 3.98 19.29
N GLN A 142 11.14 4.69 19.06
CA GLN A 142 11.25 6.14 19.28
C GLN A 142 10.25 6.92 18.44
N HIS A 143 10.03 6.52 17.19
CA HIS A 143 9.09 7.19 16.26
C HIS A 143 7.68 7.30 16.84
N ILE A 144 7.12 6.19 17.32
CA ILE A 144 5.79 6.19 17.94
C ILE A 144 5.79 6.87 19.31
N LYS A 145 6.87 6.74 20.09
CA LYS A 145 6.99 7.43 21.40
C LYS A 145 6.95 8.95 21.26
N GLN A 146 7.35 9.49 20.10
CA GLN A 146 7.24 10.92 19.79
C GLN A 146 5.84 11.33 19.30
N GLY A 147 4.91 10.39 19.16
CA GLY A 147 3.52 10.64 18.74
C GLY A 147 3.26 10.45 17.25
N TRP A 148 4.25 10.02 16.45
CA TRP A 148 4.05 9.78 15.03
C TRP A 148 3.29 8.47 14.76
N HIS A 149 2.38 8.50 13.79
CA HIS A 149 1.64 7.33 13.34
C HIS A 149 2.30 6.67 12.12
N SER A 150 2.94 5.51 12.31
CA SER A 150 3.73 4.82 11.27
C SER A 150 2.94 4.51 10.00
N THR A 151 1.65 4.16 10.13
CA THR A 151 0.76 3.90 8.99
C THR A 151 0.76 5.06 8.01
N ALA A 152 0.71 6.30 8.50
CA ALA A 152 0.76 7.48 7.65
C ALA A 152 2.18 7.82 7.20
N THR A 153 3.13 7.93 8.14
CA THR A 153 4.47 8.47 7.84
C THR A 153 5.34 7.50 7.03
N ILE A 154 5.39 6.24 7.45
CA ILE A 154 6.24 5.21 6.83
C ILE A 154 5.43 4.46 5.76
N GLY A 155 4.12 4.26 5.96
CA GLY A 155 3.26 3.58 4.99
C GLY A 155 3.18 4.29 3.64
N SER A 156 3.17 5.63 3.62
CA SER A 156 3.20 6.40 2.36
C SER A 156 4.47 6.12 1.55
N LEU A 157 5.63 6.02 2.21
CA LEU A 157 6.89 5.68 1.57
C LEU A 157 6.89 4.23 1.06
N ALA A 158 6.33 3.31 1.85
CA ALA A 158 6.17 1.91 1.47
C ALA A 158 5.29 1.74 0.23
N ALA A 159 4.19 2.49 0.13
CA ALA A 159 3.34 2.52 -1.05
C ALA A 159 4.08 3.07 -2.28
N ALA A 160 4.89 4.13 -2.12
CA ALA A 160 5.70 4.66 -3.21
C ALA A 160 6.73 3.63 -3.73
N VAL A 161 7.37 2.89 -2.83
CA VAL A 161 8.28 1.79 -3.20
C VAL A 161 7.53 0.68 -3.93
N ALA A 162 6.37 0.27 -3.43
CA ALA A 162 5.55 -0.75 -4.06
C ALA A 162 5.13 -0.34 -5.48
N ILE A 163 4.66 0.90 -5.67
CA ILE A 163 4.29 1.44 -6.99
C ILE A 163 5.51 1.49 -7.91
N GLY A 164 6.66 1.97 -7.42
CA GLY A 164 7.89 2.04 -8.20
C GLY A 164 8.35 0.66 -8.68
N TYR A 165 8.23 -0.37 -7.83
CA TYR A 165 8.47 -1.75 -8.23
C TYR A 165 7.41 -2.23 -9.24
N PHE A 166 6.13 -2.00 -8.97
CA PHE A 166 5.01 -2.44 -9.80
C PHE A 166 5.09 -1.91 -11.24
N LYS A 167 5.36 -0.61 -11.40
CA LYS A 167 5.47 0.07 -12.70
C LYS A 167 6.88 0.03 -13.29
N THR A 168 7.81 -0.70 -12.68
CA THR A 168 9.20 -0.88 -13.16
C THR A 168 9.91 0.46 -13.36
N LEU A 169 9.71 1.40 -12.43
CA LEU A 169 10.32 2.73 -12.53
C LEU A 169 11.84 2.63 -12.32
N PRO A 170 12.64 3.31 -13.17
CA PRO A 170 14.08 3.32 -13.00
C PRO A 170 14.47 4.07 -11.71
N LEU A 171 15.64 3.70 -11.18
CA LEU A 171 16.15 4.18 -9.90
C LEU A 171 16.31 5.72 -9.86
N THR A 172 16.52 6.34 -11.03
CA THR A 172 16.57 7.79 -11.20
C THR A 172 15.25 8.46 -10.88
N ASP A 173 14.15 7.85 -11.30
CA ASP A 173 12.81 8.44 -11.23
C ASP A 173 12.31 8.35 -9.79
N ILE A 174 12.55 7.22 -9.12
CA ILE A 174 12.22 7.02 -7.70
C ILE A 174 12.93 8.06 -6.81
N LEU A 175 14.19 8.39 -7.14
CA LEU A 175 14.99 9.36 -6.37
C LEU A 175 14.69 10.82 -6.72
N SER A 176 14.15 11.09 -7.90
CA SER A 176 13.84 12.45 -8.36
C SER A 176 12.76 13.13 -7.50
N TYR A 177 11.88 12.36 -6.87
CA TYR A 177 10.84 12.85 -5.95
C TYR A 177 11.37 13.31 -4.57
N TYR A 178 12.68 13.15 -4.29
CA TYR A 178 13.31 13.51 -3.01
C TYR A 178 14.30 14.68 -3.11
N ARG A 179 14.37 15.37 -4.25
CA ARG A 179 15.14 16.61 -4.44
C ARG A 179 14.21 17.80 -4.37
#